data_AF-A0A239C5G8-F1
#
_entry.id   AF-A0A239C5G8-F1
#
_cell.length_a   1.000
_cell.length_b   1.000
_cell.length_c   1.000
_cell.angle_alpha   90.00
_cell.angle_beta   90.00
_cell.angle_gamma   90.00
#
_symmetry.space_group_name_H-M   'P 1'
#
loop_
_entity.id
_entity.type
_entity.pdbx_description
1 polymer ?
#
loop_
_entity_poly.entity_id
_entity_poly.type
_entity_poly.pdbx_seq_one_letter_code
_entity_poly.pdbx_strand_id
1 'polypeptide(L)' 'MANGLGTAALEAECERLVGLGATRLRRDEPAPPAGAGYIVMADPEGNEFCVD' A
#
# COMPACT_ATOMS: atom_id res chain seq x y z
N MET A 1 12.36 0.90 14.26
CA MET A 1 11.07 1.44 13.79
C MET A 1 10.74 0.72 12.51
N ALA A 2 10.08 -0.43 12.60
CA ALA A 2 9.61 -1.17 11.44
C ALA A 2 8.09 -1.15 11.53
N ASN A 3 7.48 -0.09 11.00
CA ASN A 3 6.04 -0.03 10.79
C ASN A 3 5.71 -0.47 9.36
N GLY A 4 6.38 -1.52 8.87
CA GLY A 4 5.92 -2.18 7.66
C GLY A 4 4.75 -3.09 8.05
N LEU A 5 3.53 -2.71 7.69
CA LEU A 5 2.40 -3.61 7.66
C LEU A 5 2.83 -4.88 6.91
N GLY A 6 2.69 -6.04 7.56
CA GLY A 6 2.88 -7.31 6.87
C GLY A 6 1.95 -7.38 5.65
N THR A 7 2.32 -8.16 4.64
CA THR A 7 1.61 -8.23 3.35
C THR A 7 0.08 -8.30 3.46
N ALA A 8 -0.45 -9.02 4.44
CA ALA A 8 -1.90 -9.11 4.69
C ALA A 8 -2.52 -7.81 5.20
N ALA A 9 -1.83 -7.08 6.07
CA ALA A 9 -2.30 -5.80 6.60
C ALA A 9 -2.22 -4.69 5.55
N LEU A 10 -1.21 -4.75 4.67
CA LEU A 10 -1.06 -3.87 3.50
C LEU A 10 -2.25 -4.02 2.53
N GLU A 11 -2.63 -5.27 2.23
CA GLU A 11 -3.78 -5.57 1.37
C GLU A 11 -5.10 -5.14 2.02
N ALA A 12 -5.27 -5.36 3.33
CA ALA A 12 -6.47 -4.92 4.06
C ALA A 12 -6.63 -3.39 4.06
N GLU A 13 -5.54 -2.64 4.24
CA GLU A 13 -5.60 -1.18 4.16
C GLU A 13 -5.86 -0.70 2.73
N CYS A 14 -5.28 -1.37 1.73
CA CYS A 14 -5.56 -1.11 0.32
C CYS A 14 -7.05 -1.31 0.00
N GLU A 15 -7.66 -2.42 0.43
CA GLU A 15 -9.10 -2.67 0.25
C GLU A 15 -9.97 -1.59 0.92
N ARG A 16 -9.60 -1.16 2.14
CA ARG A 16 -10.29 -0.08 2.85
C ARG A 16 -10.24 1.23 2.06
N LEU A 17 -9.07 1.59 1.55
CA LEU A 17 -8.86 2.81 0.78
C LEU A 17 -9.59 2.75 -0.57
N VAL A 18 -9.61 1.60 -1.24
CA VAL A 18 -10.42 1.39 -2.45
C VAL A 18 -11.90 1.61 -2.18
N GLY A 19 -12.41 1.13 -1.05
CA GLY A 19 -13.79 1.40 -0.62
C GLY A 19 -14.10 2.89 -0.39
N LEU A 20 -13.08 3.71 -0.09
CA LEU A 20 -13.18 5.16 0.06
C LEU A 20 -12.98 5.93 -1.27
N GLY A 21 -12.72 5.21 -2.37
CA GLY A 21 -12.53 5.78 -3.71
C GLY A 21 -11.08 5.91 -4.14
N ALA A 22 -10.12 5.42 -3.36
CA ALA A 22 -8.74 5.33 -3.80
C ALA A 22 -8.58 4.26 -4.90
N THR A 23 -7.54 4.41 -5.73
CA THR A 23 -7.19 3.49 -6.80
C THR A 23 -5.81 2.92 -6.54
N ARG A 24 -5.67 1.60 -6.63
CA ARG A 24 -4.35 0.94 -6.53
C ARG A 24 -3.56 1.16 -7.81
N LEU A 25 -2.34 1.68 -7.69
CA LEU A 25 -1.46 1.96 -8.84
C LEU A 25 -0.41 0.85 -9.03
N ARG A 26 0.42 0.59 -8.00
CA ARG A 26 1.46 -0.46 -8.07
C ARG A 26 1.74 -1.05 -6.70
N ARG A 27 2.31 -2.25 -6.69
CA ARG A 27 2.80 -2.92 -5.47
C ARG A 27 4.26 -3.27 -5.66
N ASP A 28 5.07 -2.77 -4.76
CA ASP A 28 6.50 -3.03 -4.69
C ASP A 28 6.75 -4.00 -3.54
N GLU A 29 7.04 -5.26 -3.86
CA GLU A 29 7.52 -6.25 -2.90
C GLU A 29 9.03 -6.44 -3.07
N PRO A 30 9.85 -5.74 -2.27
CA PRO A 30 11.29 -5.93 -2.33
C PRO A 30 11.64 -7.31 -1.77
N ALA A 31 12.56 -8.00 -2.43
CA ALA A 31 12.99 -9.32 -2.01
C ALA A 31 13.64 -9.26 -0.60
N PRO A 32 13.44 -10.29 0.25
CA PRO A 32 14.10 -10.37 1.54
C PRO A 32 15.63 -10.18 1.40
N PRO A 33 16.28 -9.43 2.32
CA PRO A 33 15.80 -8.97 3.63
C PRO A 33 15.17 -7.56 3.64
N ALA A 34 14.86 -6.98 2.48
CA ALA A 34 14.59 -5.54 2.35
C ALA A 34 13.25 -5.04 2.94
N GLY A 35 12.43 -5.90 3.56
CA GLY A 35 11.26 -5.50 4.34
C GLY A 35 9.93 -6.07 3.82
N ALA A 36 8.84 -5.73 4.51
CA ALA A 36 7.50 -5.86 3.94
C ALA A 36 7.33 -4.77 2.88
N GLY A 37 6.85 -5.15 1.69
CA GLY A 37 6.68 -4.21 0.57
C GLY A 37 5.70 -3.09 0.84
N TYR A 38 5.55 -2.18 -0.12
CA TYR A 38 4.60 -1.08 -0.07
C TYR A 38 3.67 -1.09 -1.29
N ILE A 39 2.49 -0.51 -1.16
CA ILE A 39 1.52 -0.32 -2.24
C ILE A 39 1.41 1.18 -2.51
N VAL A 40 1.59 1.58 -3.77
CA VAL A 40 1.30 2.93 -4.23
C VAL A 40 -0.17 2.99 -4.66
N MET A 41 -0.87 4.00 -4.18
CA MET A 41 -2.28 4.27 -4.45
C MET A 41 -2.47 5.72 -4.89
N ALA A 42 -3.56 6.01 -5.59
CA ALA A 42 -4.05 7.34 -5.87
C ALA A 42 -5.34 7.57 -5.09
N ASP A 43 -5.52 8.73 -4.49
CA ASP A 43 -6.82 9.13 -3.95
C ASP A 43 -7.81 9.48 -5.10
N PRO A 44 -9.11 9.73 -4.81
CA PRO A 44 -10.07 10.15 -5.83
C PRO A 44 -9.71 11.46 -6.55
N GLU A 45 -8.87 12.30 -5.94
CA GLU A 45 -8.39 13.56 -6.50
C GLU A 45 -7.19 13.35 -7.44
N GLY A 46 -6.63 12.13 -7.47
CA GLY A 46 -5.47 11.76 -8.27
C GLY A 46 -4.13 11.96 -7.57
N ASN A 47 -4.10 12.23 -6.26
CA ASN A 47 -2.86 12.36 -5.51
C ASN A 47 -2.28 10.98 -5.17
N GLU A 48 -1.02 10.79 -5.51
CA GLU A 48 -0.30 9.54 -5.28
C GLU A 48 0.24 9.48 -3.83
N PHE A 49 0.00 8.35 -3.16
CA PHE A 49 0.51 8.07 -1.82
C PHE A 49 0.93 6.60 -1.68
N CYS A 50 1.79 6.32 -0.69
CA CYS A 50 2.27 4.97 -0.39
C CYS A 50 1.63 4.43 0.89
N VAL A 51 1.34 3.14 0.89
CA VAL A 51 0.90 2.34 2.04
C VAL A 51 2.02 1.35 2.34
N ASP A 52 2.65 1.44 3.51
CA ASP A 52 3.70 0.53 4.01
C ASP A 52 3.29 -0.20 5.28
#